data_AF-A0A345H9K9-F1
#
_entry.id   AF-A0A345H9K9-F1
#
_cell.length_a   1.000
_cell.length_b   1.000
_cell.length_c   1.000
_cell.angle_alpha   90.00
_cell.angle_beta   90.00
_cell.angle_gamma   90.00
#
_symmetry.space_group_name_H-M   'P 1'
#
loop_
_entity.id
_entity.type
_entity.pdbx_description
1 polymer ?
#
loop_
_entity_poly.entity_id
_entity_poly.type
_entity_poly.pdbx_seq_one_letter_code
_entity_poly.pdbx_strand_id
1 'polypeptide(L)'
;MKNIIAFFICLTFSISQGQNKPRVNYDPSSTEYKEYYTTLLDMYKKMYDSELGIKVYQARENFRLKANYNKSFQDEKYQSLSGEEMALAWVEDHLEQTEFESMDEARSLFNKQTEMGKQLIWENIDLYKYSKEAMQVCGSEIMADVWKELHILYGSNRFMY
;
A
#
# COMPACT_ATOMS: atom_id res chain seq x y z
N MET A 1 16.26 27.99 -5.44
CA MET A 1 17.11 26.81 -5.69
C MET A 1 16.22 25.72 -6.24
N LYS A 2 16.36 25.41 -7.54
CA LYS A 2 15.66 24.32 -8.21
C LYS A 2 16.54 23.07 -8.15
N ASN A 3 15.89 21.90 -8.06
CA ASN A 3 16.40 20.52 -8.16
C ASN A 3 16.17 19.70 -6.88
N ILE A 4 14.91 19.33 -6.63
CA ILE A 4 14.60 18.08 -5.93
C ILE A 4 14.48 17.02 -7.02
N ILE A 5 15.47 16.15 -7.06
CA ILE A 5 15.47 14.95 -7.90
C ILE A 5 14.40 14.03 -7.34
N ALA A 6 13.32 13.88 -8.10
CA ALA A 6 12.33 12.82 -7.91
C ALA A 6 13.04 11.47 -8.04
N PHE A 7 13.19 10.74 -6.94
CA PHE A 7 13.61 9.35 -6.97
C PHE A 7 12.37 8.46 -6.95
N PHE A 8 11.78 8.32 -8.13
CA PHE A 8 10.94 7.19 -8.47
C PHE A 8 11.80 5.93 -8.41
N ILE A 9 11.54 5.03 -7.47
CA ILE A 9 11.72 3.60 -7.77
C ILE A 9 10.46 3.17 -8.52
N CYS A 10 10.30 3.75 -9.71
CA CYS A 10 9.62 3.06 -10.80
C CYS A 10 10.56 1.91 -11.15
N LEU A 11 10.17 0.68 -10.81
CA LEU A 11 10.54 -0.47 -11.62
C LEU A 11 10.08 -0.12 -13.04
N THR A 12 10.99 0.43 -13.83
CA THR A 12 10.74 0.76 -15.23
C THR A 12 10.46 -0.56 -15.94
N PHE A 13 9.18 -0.77 -16.23
CA PHE A 13 8.79 -1.66 -17.31
C PHE A 13 9.42 -1.09 -18.57
N SER A 14 10.49 -1.72 -19.05
CA SER A 14 10.69 -1.79 -20.49
C SER A 14 9.45 -2.49 -21.04
N ILE A 15 8.47 -1.70 -21.47
CA ILE A 15 7.41 -2.17 -22.35
C ILE A 15 8.11 -2.51 -23.65
N SER A 16 8.60 -3.75 -23.76
CA SER A 16 8.70 -4.35 -25.09
C SER A 16 7.26 -4.51 -25.55
N GLN A 17 6.91 -3.75 -26.58
CA GLN A 17 5.68 -3.97 -27.31
C GLN A 17 5.61 -5.44 -27.74
N GLY A 18 4.48 -6.10 -27.46
CA GLY A 18 4.02 -7.22 -28.28
C GLY A 18 4.58 -8.61 -28.00
N GLN A 19 4.70 -9.03 -26.74
CA GLN A 19 4.60 -10.46 -26.43
C GLN A 19 3.36 -10.69 -25.58
N ASN A 20 2.34 -11.34 -26.18
CA ASN A 20 1.28 -12.01 -25.44
C ASN A 20 1.96 -12.98 -24.46
N LYS A 21 2.28 -12.51 -23.25
CA LYS A 21 2.57 -13.44 -22.15
C LYS A 21 1.34 -14.32 -22.06
N PRO A 22 1.50 -15.66 -22.10
CA PRO A 22 0.36 -16.54 -21.90
C PRO A 22 -0.35 -16.09 -20.63
N ARG A 23 -1.67 -15.88 -20.71
CA ARG A 23 -2.46 -15.65 -19.49
C ARG A 23 -2.15 -16.83 -18.59
N VAL A 24 -1.51 -16.53 -17.46
CA VAL A 24 -1.29 -17.52 -16.41
C VAL A 24 -2.66 -18.05 -16.05
N ASN A 25 -2.86 -19.35 -16.20
CA ASN A 25 -4.14 -19.97 -15.91
C ASN A 25 -4.30 -20.02 -14.39
N TYR A 26 -5.08 -19.11 -13.84
CA TYR A 26 -5.44 -19.09 -12.42
C TYR A 26 -6.26 -20.34 -12.10
N ASP A 27 -5.67 -21.27 -11.35
CA ASP A 27 -6.35 -22.41 -10.77
C ASP A 27 -6.14 -22.43 -9.24
N PRO A 28 -7.12 -21.93 -8.45
CA PRO A 28 -7.01 -21.87 -7.00
C PRO A 28 -7.06 -23.26 -6.34
N SER A 29 -7.42 -24.30 -7.11
CA SER A 29 -7.44 -25.68 -6.62
C SER A 29 -6.07 -26.36 -6.72
N SER A 30 -5.15 -25.82 -7.51
CA SER A 30 -3.81 -26.36 -7.72
C SER A 30 -2.97 -26.36 -6.44
N THR A 31 -2.07 -27.35 -6.31
CA THR A 31 -1.15 -27.43 -5.17
C THR A 31 -0.23 -26.21 -5.10
N GLU A 32 0.32 -25.81 -6.24
CA GLU A 32 1.21 -24.66 -6.38
C GLU A 32 0.54 -23.36 -5.89
N TYR A 33 -0.71 -23.11 -6.30
CA TYR A 33 -1.48 -21.96 -5.82
C TYR A 33 -1.62 -21.95 -4.29
N LYS A 34 -1.99 -23.09 -3.70
CA LYS A 34 -2.21 -23.21 -2.25
C LYS A 34 -0.92 -22.97 -1.46
N GLU A 35 0.22 -23.42 -1.98
CA GLU A 35 1.53 -23.21 -1.36
C GLU A 35 1.92 -21.72 -1.39
N TYR A 36 1.82 -21.07 -2.55
CA TYR A 36 2.07 -19.63 -2.66
C TYR A 36 1.11 -18.81 -1.80
N TYR A 37 -0.18 -19.14 -1.82
CA TYR A 37 -1.22 -18.43 -1.05
C TYR A 37 -0.93 -18.52 0.44
N THR A 38 -0.68 -19.74 0.95
CA THR A 38 -0.43 -19.97 2.39
C THR A 38 0.83 -19.24 2.83
N THR A 39 1.90 -19.34 2.05
CA THR A 39 3.17 -18.69 2.35
C THR A 39 3.05 -17.17 2.35
N LEU A 40 2.38 -16.59 1.32
CA LEU A 40 2.11 -15.16 1.26
C LEU A 40 1.31 -14.69 2.45
N LEU A 41 0.19 -15.37 2.75
CA LEU A 41 -0.67 -15.02 3.88
C LEU A 41 0.12 -14.99 5.19
N ASP A 42 0.96 -15.99 5.44
CA ASP A 42 1.79 -16.05 6.64
C ASP A 42 2.86 -14.94 6.69
N MET A 43 3.48 -14.61 5.56
CA MET A 43 4.45 -13.51 5.49
C MET A 43 3.77 -12.15 5.73
N TYR A 44 2.60 -11.90 5.15
CA TYR A 44 1.84 -10.68 5.40
C TYR A 44 1.35 -10.58 6.85
N LYS A 45 0.86 -11.68 7.44
CA LYS A 45 0.50 -11.73 8.86
C LYS A 45 1.69 -11.38 9.74
N LYS A 46 2.87 -11.98 9.50
CA LYS A 46 4.11 -11.64 10.22
C LYS A 46 4.46 -10.15 10.08
N MET A 47 4.37 -9.59 8.88
CA MET A 47 4.63 -8.16 8.65
C MET A 47 3.64 -7.29 9.43
N TYR A 48 2.35 -7.61 9.43
CA TYR A 48 1.33 -6.85 10.15
C TYR A 48 1.37 -7.02 11.66
N ASP A 49 1.71 -8.20 12.15
CA ASP A 49 1.82 -8.46 13.59
C ASP A 49 3.16 -7.99 14.17
N SER A 50 4.12 -7.61 13.32
CA SER A 50 5.36 -7.00 13.76
C SER A 50 5.12 -5.69 14.51
N GLU A 51 6.01 -5.36 15.45
CA GLU A 51 5.96 -4.11 16.21
C GLU A 51 5.96 -2.89 15.27
N LEU A 52 6.77 -2.92 14.21
CA LEU A 52 6.81 -1.85 13.21
C LEU A 52 5.51 -1.80 12.39
N GLY A 53 4.95 -2.95 12.00
CA GLY A 53 3.66 -3.01 11.28
C GLY A 53 2.50 -2.42 12.08
N ILE A 54 2.47 -2.67 13.40
CA ILE A 54 1.50 -2.05 14.32
C ILE A 54 1.72 -0.53 14.40
N LYS A 55 2.96 -0.08 14.58
CA LYS A 55 3.30 1.36 14.65
C LYS A 55 2.95 2.10 13.36
N VAL A 56 3.24 1.51 12.20
CA VAL A 56 2.88 2.07 10.88
C VAL A 56 1.37 2.22 10.76
N TYR A 57 0.60 1.19 11.12
CA TYR A 57 -0.87 1.27 11.11
C TYR A 57 -1.38 2.38 12.05
N GLN A 58 -0.88 2.46 13.28
CA GLN A 58 -1.30 3.50 14.23
C GLN A 58 -0.97 4.90 13.72
N ALA A 59 0.20 5.10 13.11
CA ALA A 59 0.59 6.39 12.55
C ALA A 59 -0.29 6.81 11.37
N ARG A 60 -0.62 5.86 10.50
CA ARG A 60 -1.56 6.01 9.38
C ARG A 60 -2.96 6.38 9.83
N GLU A 61 -3.47 5.64 10.80
CA GLU A 61 -4.80 5.89 11.34
C GLU A 61 -4.87 7.24 12.06
N ASN A 62 -3.84 7.59 12.84
CA ASN A 62 -3.77 8.90 13.48
C ASN A 62 -3.78 10.05 12.47
N PHE A 63 -3.01 9.94 11.38
CA PHE A 63 -3.04 10.94 10.31
C PHE A 63 -4.43 11.02 9.66
N ARG A 64 -5.03 9.88 9.33
CA ARG A 64 -6.35 9.80 8.69
C ARG A 64 -7.45 10.43 9.54
N LEU A 65 -7.47 10.12 10.84
CA LEU A 65 -8.43 10.68 11.79
C LEU A 65 -8.28 12.19 11.87
N LYS A 66 -7.06 12.70 12.03
CA LYS A 66 -6.80 14.15 12.05
C LYS A 66 -7.18 14.83 10.73
N ALA A 67 -6.89 14.19 9.59
CA ALA A 67 -7.24 14.71 8.28
C ALA A 67 -8.76 14.80 8.06
N ASN A 68 -9.57 14.11 8.89
CA ASN A 68 -11.01 13.99 8.70
C ASN A 68 -11.39 13.57 7.26
N TYR A 69 -10.50 12.78 6.64
CA TYR A 69 -10.65 12.40 5.24
C TYR A 69 -11.55 11.19 5.11
N ASN A 70 -12.69 11.36 4.42
CA ASN A 70 -13.58 10.29 4.03
C ASN A 70 -13.41 10.02 2.53
N LYS A 71 -12.99 8.80 2.15
CA LYS A 71 -12.68 8.39 0.77
C LYS A 71 -13.87 8.47 -0.20
N SER A 72 -15.07 8.87 0.25
CA SER A 72 -16.25 9.10 -0.59
C SER A 72 -16.12 10.29 -1.55
N PHE A 73 -15.08 11.12 -1.42
CA PHE A 73 -14.85 12.25 -2.34
C PHE A 73 -14.32 11.74 -3.68
N GLN A 74 -15.21 11.62 -4.67
CA GLN A 74 -14.87 11.36 -6.09
C GLN A 74 -14.26 12.60 -6.76
N ASP A 75 -13.35 13.29 -6.08
CA ASP A 75 -12.72 14.48 -6.64
C ASP A 75 -11.66 14.05 -7.65
N GLU A 76 -11.94 14.26 -8.93
CA GLU A 76 -11.07 13.86 -10.06
C GLU A 76 -9.64 14.38 -9.89
N LYS A 77 -9.48 15.52 -9.20
CA LYS A 77 -8.18 16.15 -8.95
C LYS A 77 -7.20 15.28 -8.15
N TYR A 78 -7.70 14.30 -7.39
CA TYR A 78 -6.86 13.41 -6.58
C TYR A 78 -6.71 12.00 -7.15
N GLN A 79 -7.39 11.64 -8.24
CA GLN A 79 -7.42 10.26 -8.76
C GLN A 79 -6.05 9.71 -9.17
N SER A 80 -5.08 10.56 -9.47
CA SER A 80 -3.71 10.15 -9.81
C SER A 80 -2.79 9.92 -8.61
N LEU A 81 -3.25 10.25 -7.40
CA LEU A 81 -2.47 10.13 -6.17
C LEU A 81 -2.70 8.77 -5.52
N SER A 82 -1.70 8.27 -4.77
CA SER A 82 -1.94 7.14 -3.87
C SER A 82 -2.90 7.53 -2.74
N GLY A 83 -3.59 6.58 -2.12
CA GLY A 83 -4.55 6.89 -1.05
C GLY A 83 -3.96 7.70 0.12
N GLU A 84 -2.66 7.56 0.41
CA GLU A 84 -1.95 8.36 1.41
C GLU A 84 -1.73 9.80 0.94
N GLU A 85 -1.25 9.97 -0.30
CA GLU A 85 -1.04 11.29 -0.92
C GLU A 85 -2.36 12.04 -1.11
N MET A 86 -3.47 11.34 -1.40
CA MET A 86 -4.80 11.93 -1.43
C MET A 86 -5.17 12.56 -0.09
N ALA A 87 -4.87 11.91 1.03
CA ALA A 87 -5.18 12.43 2.36
C ALA A 87 -4.36 13.67 2.70
N LEU A 88 -3.09 13.74 2.29
CA LEU A 88 -2.29 14.96 2.46
C LEU A 88 -2.79 16.10 1.56
N ALA A 89 -3.10 15.82 0.30
CA ALA A 89 -3.64 16.81 -0.63
C ALA A 89 -5.02 17.32 -0.18
N TRP A 90 -5.83 16.46 0.44
CA TRP A 90 -7.07 16.87 1.10
C TRP A 90 -6.82 17.88 2.23
N VAL A 91 -5.84 17.62 3.10
CA VAL A 91 -5.48 18.52 4.21
C VAL A 91 -4.97 19.86 3.68
N GLU A 92 -4.22 19.87 2.57
CA GLU A 92 -3.75 21.10 1.92
C GLU A 92 -4.89 22.03 1.48
N ASP A 93 -5.98 21.45 0.99
CA ASP A 93 -7.13 22.19 0.47
C ASP A 93 -8.18 22.53 1.55
N HIS A 94 -8.16 21.84 2.69
CA HIS A 94 -9.24 21.91 3.70
C HIS A 94 -8.70 21.95 5.13
N LEU A 95 -7.54 22.58 5.35
CA LEU A 95 -6.88 22.60 6.67
C LEU A 95 -7.84 22.98 7.81
N GLU A 96 -8.72 23.95 7.57
CA GLU A 96 -9.73 24.40 8.54
C GLU A 96 -10.81 23.36 8.90
N GLN A 97 -10.90 22.27 8.15
CA GLN A 97 -11.84 21.14 8.35
C GLN A 97 -11.15 19.92 8.97
N THR A 98 -9.87 20.06 9.30
CA THR A 98 -9.03 19.02 9.91
C THR A 98 -8.72 19.36 11.37
N GLU A 99 -8.14 18.39 12.09
CA GLU A 99 -7.62 18.58 13.44
C GLU A 99 -6.13 19.01 13.44
N PHE A 100 -5.55 19.33 12.28
CA PHE A 100 -4.18 19.84 12.20
C PHE A 100 -4.14 21.34 12.52
N GLU A 101 -3.20 21.75 13.35
CA GLU A 101 -2.98 23.16 13.70
C GLU A 101 -2.31 23.93 12.55
N SER A 102 -1.57 23.22 11.71
CA SER A 102 -0.84 23.81 10.58
C SER A 102 -0.50 22.76 9.52
N MET A 103 -0.20 23.23 8.31
CA MET A 103 0.37 22.37 7.26
C MET A 103 1.72 21.77 7.65
N ASP A 104 2.51 22.45 8.49
CA ASP A 104 3.80 21.93 8.94
C ASP A 104 3.62 20.72 9.88
N GLU A 105 2.62 20.76 10.75
CA GLU A 105 2.25 19.61 11.59
C GLU A 105 1.80 18.43 10.71
N ALA A 106 0.91 18.68 9.75
CA ALA A 106 0.41 17.66 8.83
C ALA A 106 1.56 17.01 8.05
N ARG A 107 2.44 17.81 7.42
CA ARG A 107 3.60 17.29 6.68
C ARG A 107 4.56 16.52 7.59
N SER A 108 4.79 16.98 8.81
CA SER A 108 5.65 16.29 9.78
C SER A 108 5.11 14.89 10.12
N LEU A 109 3.82 14.80 10.44
CA LEU A 109 3.17 13.51 10.72
C LEU A 109 3.13 12.61 9.48
N PHE A 110 2.84 13.16 8.30
CA PHE A 110 2.85 12.44 7.03
C PHE A 110 4.22 11.87 6.69
N ASN A 111 5.28 12.67 6.82
CA ASN A 111 6.65 12.22 6.55
C ASN A 111 7.05 11.12 7.53
N LYS A 112 6.71 11.25 8.81
CA LYS A 112 7.00 10.24 9.83
C LYS A 112 6.37 8.89 9.49
N GLN A 113 5.08 8.84 9.14
CA GLN A 113 4.44 7.57 8.74
C GLN A 113 5.05 7.00 7.45
N THR A 114 5.42 7.86 6.50
CA THR A 114 5.99 7.46 5.22
C THR A 114 7.36 6.79 5.42
N GLU A 115 8.22 7.37 6.26
CA GLU A 115 9.52 6.78 6.59
C GLU A 115 9.37 5.45 7.33
N MET A 116 8.43 5.34 8.27
CA MET A 116 8.14 4.05 8.93
C MET A 116 7.62 3.01 7.92
N GLY A 117 6.79 3.41 6.96
CA GLY A 117 6.31 2.55 5.88
C GLY A 117 7.45 2.05 4.97
N LYS A 118 8.40 2.93 4.61
CA LYS A 118 9.60 2.55 3.86
C LYS A 118 10.46 1.55 4.63
N GLN A 119 10.64 1.77 5.93
CA GLN A 119 11.37 0.84 6.78
C GLN A 119 10.67 -0.53 6.84
N LEU A 120 9.35 -0.56 7.00
CA LEU A 120 8.57 -1.80 7.01
C LEU A 120 8.73 -2.58 5.71
N ILE A 121 8.70 -1.88 4.56
CA ILE A 121 8.94 -2.49 3.24
C ILE A 121 10.35 -3.09 3.19
N TRP A 122 11.35 -2.33 3.63
CA TRP A 122 12.75 -2.76 3.59
C TRP A 122 12.99 -4.01 4.46
N GLU A 123 12.44 -4.05 5.68
CA GLU A 123 12.53 -5.20 6.58
C GLU A 123 11.80 -6.44 6.06
N ASN A 124 10.87 -6.26 5.10
CA ASN A 124 10.08 -7.33 4.50
C ASN A 124 10.35 -7.48 3.00
N ILE A 125 11.53 -7.10 2.50
CA ILE A 125 11.81 -7.07 1.06
C ILE A 125 11.59 -8.44 0.37
N ASP A 126 11.82 -9.53 1.07
CA ASP A 126 11.64 -10.88 0.55
C ASP A 126 10.17 -11.24 0.35
N LEU A 127 9.25 -10.68 1.15
CA LEU A 127 7.80 -10.76 0.91
C LEU A 127 7.44 -10.14 -0.44
N TYR A 128 8.01 -8.99 -0.79
CA TYR A 128 7.73 -8.30 -2.05
C TYR A 128 8.35 -9.01 -3.26
N LYS A 129 9.49 -9.69 -3.08
CA LYS A 129 10.05 -10.57 -4.12
C LYS A 129 9.17 -11.79 -4.33
N TYR A 130 8.76 -12.43 -3.24
CA TYR A 130 7.95 -13.65 -3.27
C TYR A 130 6.55 -13.38 -3.82
N SER A 131 5.92 -12.24 -3.51
CA SER A 131 4.64 -11.86 -4.10
C SER A 131 4.74 -11.61 -5.60
N LYS A 132 5.84 -11.02 -6.08
CA LYS A 132 6.09 -10.89 -7.52
C LYS A 132 6.23 -12.24 -8.21
N GLU A 133 6.92 -13.18 -7.60
CA GLU A 133 7.05 -14.55 -8.11
C GLU A 133 5.70 -15.25 -8.15
N ALA A 134 4.94 -15.23 -7.05
CA ALA A 134 3.60 -15.80 -6.98
C ALA A 134 2.66 -15.23 -8.05
N MET A 135 2.70 -13.91 -8.29
CA MET A 135 1.89 -13.31 -9.37
C MET A 135 2.30 -13.74 -10.77
N GLN A 136 3.58 -14.07 -10.99
CA GLN A 136 4.05 -14.59 -12.27
C GLN A 136 3.62 -16.04 -12.51
N VAL A 137 3.46 -16.81 -11.44
CA VAL A 137 3.14 -18.25 -11.50
C VAL A 137 1.64 -18.52 -11.40
N CYS A 138 0.93 -17.79 -10.54
CA CYS A 138 -0.47 -18.02 -10.21
C CYS A 138 -1.43 -16.95 -10.74
N GLY A 139 -0.91 -15.85 -11.33
CA GLY A 139 -1.70 -14.69 -11.72
C GLY A 139 -1.88 -13.69 -10.58
N SER A 140 -2.38 -12.50 -10.91
CA SER A 140 -2.59 -11.40 -9.94
C SER A 140 -3.67 -11.69 -8.89
N GLU A 141 -4.57 -12.62 -9.21
CA GLU A 141 -5.73 -13.01 -8.42
C GLU A 141 -5.32 -13.59 -7.06
N ILE A 142 -4.13 -14.21 -6.96
CA ILE A 142 -3.60 -14.68 -5.67
C ILE A 142 -3.45 -13.57 -4.63
N MET A 143 -3.08 -12.37 -5.10
CA MET A 143 -2.99 -11.21 -4.22
C MET A 143 -4.37 -10.73 -3.80
N ALA A 144 -5.37 -10.77 -4.69
CA ALA A 144 -6.74 -10.41 -4.33
C ALA A 144 -7.29 -11.32 -3.23
N ASP A 145 -7.04 -12.64 -3.32
CA ASP A 145 -7.45 -13.60 -2.30
C ASP A 145 -6.71 -13.41 -0.97
N VAL A 146 -5.40 -13.16 -1.02
CA VAL A 146 -4.60 -12.83 0.18
C VAL A 146 -5.13 -11.54 0.84
N TRP A 147 -5.37 -10.48 0.06
CA TRP A 147 -5.90 -9.23 0.59
C TRP A 147 -7.29 -9.39 1.20
N LYS A 148 -8.16 -10.18 0.57
CA LYS A 148 -9.48 -10.49 1.11
C LYS A 148 -9.38 -11.17 2.47
N GLU A 149 -8.50 -12.15 2.62
CA GLU A 149 -8.31 -12.86 3.90
C GLU A 149 -7.73 -11.93 4.98
N LEU A 150 -6.69 -11.16 4.63
CA LEU A 150 -6.11 -10.19 5.54
C LEU A 150 -7.12 -9.13 5.99
N HIS A 151 -8.02 -8.70 5.10
CA HIS A 151 -9.13 -7.79 5.40
C HIS A 151 -10.12 -8.38 6.40
N ILE A 152 -10.42 -9.68 6.31
CA ILE A 152 -11.26 -10.38 7.28
C ILE A 152 -10.56 -10.44 8.65
N LEU A 153 -9.26 -10.74 8.67
CA LEU A 153 -8.48 -10.93 9.90
C LEU A 153 -8.24 -9.63 10.66
N TYR A 154 -7.94 -8.53 9.97
CA TYR A 154 -7.52 -7.29 10.60
C TYR A 154 -8.51 -6.12 10.42
N GLY A 155 -9.61 -6.34 9.71
CA GLY A 155 -10.64 -5.34 9.46
C GLY A 155 -10.25 -4.33 8.37
N SER A 156 -11.27 -3.70 7.78
CA SER A 156 -11.14 -2.82 6.62
C SER A 156 -10.21 -1.63 6.84
N ASN A 157 -10.15 -1.13 8.07
CA ASN A 157 -9.38 0.06 8.42
C ASN A 157 -7.86 -0.16 8.30
N ARG A 158 -7.38 -1.41 8.38
CA ARG A 158 -5.95 -1.73 8.24
C ARG A 158 -5.47 -1.78 6.78
N PHE A 159 -6.40 -1.73 5.81
CA PHE A 159 -6.14 -1.87 4.37
C PHE A 159 -6.64 -0.70 3.52
N MET A 160 -7.14 0.38 4.13
CA MET A 160 -7.63 1.53 3.37
C MET A 160 -6.47 2.32 2.77
N TYR A 161 -5.90 1.86 1.66
CA TYR A 161 -5.15 2.66 0.67
C TYR A 161 -5.37 2.10 -0.72
#